data_AF-A0A951ZHT4-F1
#
_entry.id   AF-A0A951ZHT4-F1
#
_cell.length_a   1.000
_cell.length_b   1.000
_cell.length_c   1.000
_cell.angle_alpha   90.00
_cell.angle_beta   90.00
_cell.angle_gamma   90.00
#
_symmetry.space_group_name_H-M   'P 1'
#
loop_
_entity.id
_entity.type
_entity.pdbx_description
1 polymer ?
#
loop_
_entity_poly.entity_id
_entity_poly.type
_entity_poly.pdbx_seq_one_letter_code
_entity_poly.pdbx_strand_id
1 'polypeptide(L)'
;TFVPGMILTIDRNRDPGGKPDTVFRRLYARIAPHTTARAARSCRSCHADPVALGYGRGVLRFAASGSTGTWSFAPSAKPARDGLPADAWTGFLQARRGMVSTRDDVRPFTLDEQRRILTVGACLTCHDGASSVMQRAITDFAATLARRTRACAVPRWPAR
;
A
#
# COMPACT_ATOMS: atom_id res chain seq x y z
N THR A 1 1.98 -7.97 9.40
CA THR A 1 1.26 -7.85 8.12
C THR A 1 -0.22 -8.12 8.36
N PHE A 2 -1.09 -7.80 7.42
CA PHE A 2 -2.54 -7.89 7.58
C PHE A 2 -3.10 -8.87 6.54
N VAL A 3 -4.04 -9.71 6.98
CA VAL A 3 -4.75 -10.63 6.08
C VAL A 3 -6.25 -10.34 6.16
N PRO A 4 -7.00 -10.60 5.06
CA PRO A 4 -8.45 -10.51 5.10
C PRO A 4 -8.98 -11.34 6.27
N GLY A 5 -9.79 -10.71 7.13
CA GLY A 5 -10.50 -11.39 8.21
C GLY A 5 -11.95 -11.61 7.79
N MET A 6 -12.77 -10.58 7.99
CA MET A 6 -14.20 -10.60 7.71
C MET A 6 -14.54 -9.51 6.67
N ILE A 7 -14.86 -9.92 5.45
CA ILE A 7 -15.37 -9.03 4.40
C ILE A 7 -16.79 -9.47 4.06
N LEU A 8 -17.79 -8.74 4.55
CA LEU A 8 -19.18 -9.15 4.48
C LEU A 8 -20.15 -7.97 4.43
N THR A 9 -21.36 -8.26 3.95
CA THR A 9 -22.52 -7.36 4.09
C THR A 9 -23.46 -7.98 5.11
N ILE A 10 -23.85 -7.20 6.12
CA ILE A 10 -24.88 -7.56 7.11
C ILE A 10 -26.16 -6.87 6.70
N ASP A 11 -27.26 -7.59 6.50
CA ASP A 11 -28.58 -6.98 6.54
C ASP A 11 -29.03 -6.93 8.01
N ARG A 12 -29.29 -5.72 8.52
CA ARG A 12 -29.75 -5.52 9.90
C ARG A 12 -31.25 -5.64 10.02
N ASN A 13 -32.00 -5.64 8.91
CA ASN A 13 -33.43 -5.81 8.94
C ASN A 13 -33.78 -7.27 9.29
N ARG A 14 -34.64 -7.47 10.30
CA ARG A 14 -35.08 -8.78 10.78
C ARG A 14 -36.50 -9.12 10.32
N ASP A 15 -37.20 -8.19 9.68
CA ASP A 15 -38.59 -8.37 9.24
C ASP A 15 -38.63 -9.12 7.90
N PRO A 16 -39.29 -10.30 7.81
CA PRO A 16 -39.45 -11.01 6.56
C PRO A 16 -40.17 -10.16 5.50
N GLY A 17 -39.51 -9.90 4.38
CA GLY A 17 -40.05 -9.09 3.27
C GLY A 17 -39.88 -7.57 3.45
N GLY A 18 -39.25 -7.10 4.53
CA GLY A 18 -38.91 -5.69 4.74
C GLY A 18 -37.82 -5.19 3.77
N LYS A 19 -37.70 -3.86 3.65
CA LYS A 19 -36.62 -3.25 2.85
C LYS A 19 -35.24 -3.55 3.48
N PRO A 20 -34.23 -3.99 2.72
CA PRO A 20 -32.91 -4.29 3.27
C PRO A 20 -32.25 -3.08 3.96
N ASP A 21 -31.66 -3.29 5.14
CA ASP A 21 -30.82 -2.32 5.85
C ASP A 21 -29.38 -2.82 5.92
N THR A 22 -28.67 -2.68 4.80
CA THR A 22 -27.37 -3.33 4.63
C THR A 22 -26.19 -2.49 5.12
N VAL A 23 -25.30 -3.12 5.87
CA VAL A 23 -24.01 -2.56 6.30
C VAL A 23 -22.86 -3.41 5.77
N PHE A 24 -21.97 -2.78 5.01
CA PHE A 24 -20.73 -3.43 4.57
C PHE A 24 -19.63 -3.29 5.62
N ARG A 25 -18.89 -4.38 5.86
CA ARG A 25 -17.72 -4.43 6.74
C ARG A 25 -16.57 -5.11 6.02
N ARG A 26 -15.40 -4.46 6.04
CA ARG A 26 -14.11 -5.00 5.59
C ARG A 26 -13.13 -4.94 6.75
N LEU A 27 -12.97 -6.05 7.45
CA LEU A 27 -12.14 -6.15 8.65
C LEU A 27 -10.95 -7.07 8.36
N TYR A 28 -9.73 -6.60 8.66
CA TYR A 28 -8.53 -7.43 8.55
C TYR A 28 -8.02 -7.81 9.94
N ALA A 29 -7.38 -8.96 9.99
CA ALA A 29 -6.67 -9.43 11.16
C ALA A 29 -5.18 -9.10 11.03
N ARG A 30 -4.58 -8.64 12.15
CA ARG A 30 -3.13 -8.60 12.29
C ARG A 30 -2.61 -10.03 12.33
N ILE A 31 -1.64 -10.34 11.48
CA ILE A 31 -0.81 -11.52 11.65
C ILE A 31 0.57 -11.04 12.11
N ALA A 32 1.18 -11.79 13.02
CA ALA A 32 2.58 -11.62 13.37
C ALA A 32 3.42 -12.37 12.32
N PRO A 33 4.01 -11.69 11.33
CA PRO A 33 4.88 -12.36 10.38
C PRO A 33 6.12 -12.83 11.15
N HIS A 34 6.36 -14.13 11.17
CA HIS A 34 7.63 -14.70 11.61
C HIS A 34 8.36 -15.19 10.36
N THR A 35 9.63 -14.82 10.20
CA THR A 35 10.44 -15.31 9.07
C THR A 35 11.36 -16.41 9.60
N THR A 36 11.14 -17.65 9.18
CA THR A 36 12.10 -18.77 9.39
C THR A 36 13.13 -18.86 8.25
N ALA A 37 13.05 -17.95 7.28
CA ALA A 37 13.93 -17.93 6.13
C ALA A 37 15.34 -17.43 6.49
N ARG A 38 16.35 -18.02 5.84
CA ARG A 38 17.77 -17.68 6.04
C ARG A 38 18.13 -16.26 5.57
N ALA A 39 17.34 -15.69 4.66
CA ALA A 39 17.61 -14.38 4.06
C ALA A 39 16.48 -13.39 4.35
N ALA A 40 16.86 -12.12 4.52
CA ALA A 40 15.92 -11.02 4.61
C ALA A 40 15.19 -10.81 3.28
N ARG A 41 13.97 -10.26 3.34
CA ARG A 41 13.23 -9.89 2.14
C ARG A 41 13.91 -8.72 1.41
N SER A 42 13.76 -8.67 0.08
CA SER A 42 14.27 -7.54 -0.70
C SER A 42 13.54 -6.24 -0.37
N CYS A 43 14.22 -5.09 -0.49
CA CYS A 43 13.61 -3.77 -0.30
C CYS A 43 12.37 -3.59 -1.20
N ARG A 44 12.45 -4.05 -2.46
CA ARG A 44 11.34 -3.98 -3.43
C ARG A 44 10.09 -4.69 -2.94
N SER A 45 10.23 -5.82 -2.23
CA SER A 45 9.10 -6.61 -1.76
C SER A 45 8.25 -5.92 -0.67
N CYS A 46 8.74 -4.82 -0.08
CA CYS A 46 7.98 -3.99 0.85
C CYS A 46 7.67 -2.61 0.26
N HIS A 47 8.59 -2.03 -0.54
CA HIS A 47 8.47 -0.65 -1.03
C HIS A 47 7.80 -0.52 -2.41
N ALA A 48 7.69 -1.60 -3.16
CA ALA A 48 7.16 -1.61 -4.54
C ALA A 48 6.27 -2.83 -4.82
N ASP A 49 5.71 -3.45 -3.78
CA ASP A 49 4.78 -4.58 -3.90
C ASP A 49 3.38 -4.16 -3.43
N PRO A 50 2.35 -4.23 -4.28
CA PRO A 50 1.01 -3.73 -3.94
C PRO A 50 0.34 -4.56 -2.83
N VAL A 51 0.66 -5.84 -2.70
CA VAL A 51 0.10 -6.69 -1.63
C VAL A 51 0.70 -6.28 -0.28
N ALA A 52 2.02 -6.07 -0.22
CA ALA A 52 2.71 -5.61 0.98
C ALA A 52 2.24 -4.21 1.43
N LEU A 53 1.97 -3.32 0.47
CA LEU A 53 1.42 -1.98 0.74
C LEU A 53 -0.08 -2.00 1.06
N GLY A 54 -0.76 -3.13 0.85
CA GLY A 54 -2.15 -3.31 1.17
C GLY A 54 -3.12 -2.87 0.07
N TYR A 55 -2.67 -2.59 -1.15
CA TYR A 55 -3.52 -2.24 -2.29
C TYR A 55 -4.26 -3.45 -2.89
N GLY A 56 -3.91 -4.66 -2.46
CA GLY A 56 -4.42 -5.92 -3.03
C GLY A 56 -3.51 -6.45 -4.15
N ARG A 57 -3.87 -7.58 -4.74
CA ARG A 57 -3.11 -8.13 -5.88
C ARG A 57 -3.33 -7.28 -7.11
N GLY A 58 -2.28 -7.13 -7.91
CA GLY A 58 -2.33 -6.34 -9.12
C GLY A 58 -0.94 -5.94 -9.60
N VAL A 59 -0.92 -5.02 -10.56
CA VAL A 59 0.29 -4.51 -11.17
C VAL A 59 0.51 -3.08 -10.70
N LEU A 60 1.54 -2.88 -9.88
CA LEU A 60 2.00 -1.56 -9.44
C LEU A 60 3.20 -1.15 -10.30
N ARG A 61 3.09 -0.02 -11.01
CA ARG A 61 4.12 0.45 -11.95
C ARG A 61 4.50 1.89 -11.67
N PHE A 62 5.79 2.15 -11.72
CA PHE A 62 6.32 3.52 -11.75
C PHE A 62 6.74 3.84 -13.18
N ALA A 63 6.13 4.87 -13.76
CA ALA A 63 6.50 5.39 -15.06
C ALA A 63 7.31 6.66 -14.88
N ALA A 64 8.62 6.57 -15.13
CA ALA A 64 9.53 7.72 -15.11
C ALA A 64 9.46 8.49 -16.43
N SER A 65 9.49 9.83 -16.33
CA SER A 65 9.63 10.77 -17.43
C SER A 65 10.58 11.89 -16.99
N GLY A 66 11.80 11.84 -17.52
CA GLY A 66 12.90 12.71 -17.07
C GLY A 66 13.23 12.50 -15.59
N SER A 67 13.32 13.60 -14.83
CA SER A 67 13.62 13.58 -13.39
C SER A 67 12.41 13.33 -12.48
N THR A 68 11.24 13.06 -13.07
CA THR A 68 10.01 12.79 -12.33
C THR A 68 9.33 11.51 -12.80
N GLY A 69 8.28 11.08 -12.11
CA GLY A 69 7.45 9.98 -12.57
C GLY A 69 6.14 9.88 -11.82
N THR A 70 5.31 8.93 -12.23
CA THR A 70 3.99 8.69 -11.65
C THR A 70 3.81 7.21 -11.35
N TRP A 71 3.22 6.91 -10.20
CA TRP A 71 2.79 5.57 -9.87
C TRP A 71 1.38 5.30 -10.41
N SER A 72 1.17 4.11 -10.96
CA SER A 72 -0.15 3.59 -11.30
C SER A 72 -0.33 2.19 -10.73
N PHE A 73 -1.58 1.86 -10.39
CA PHE A 73 -1.95 0.55 -9.88
C PHE A 73 -3.15 0.01 -10.66
N ALA A 74 -3.00 -1.18 -11.22
CA ALA A 74 -4.07 -1.92 -11.87
C ALA A 74 -4.42 -3.15 -11.01
N PRO A 75 -5.57 -3.14 -10.30
CA PRO A 75 -5.96 -4.26 -9.44
C PRO A 75 -6.37 -5.50 -10.25
N SER A 76 -6.08 -6.69 -9.72
CA SER A 76 -6.52 -7.96 -10.30
C SER A 76 -7.89 -8.40 -9.78
N ALA A 77 -8.26 -7.99 -8.56
CA ALA A 77 -9.55 -8.30 -7.97
C ALA A 77 -10.61 -7.25 -8.36
N LYS A 78 -11.85 -7.72 -8.54
CA LYS A 78 -13.00 -6.82 -8.73
C LYS A 78 -13.20 -5.94 -7.48
N PRO A 79 -13.70 -4.70 -7.64
CA PRO A 79 -14.04 -3.87 -6.50
C PRO A 79 -15.17 -4.50 -5.66
N ALA A 80 -15.09 -4.35 -4.35
CA ALA A 80 -16.20 -4.66 -3.44
C ALA A 80 -17.14 -3.45 -3.29
N ARG A 81 -18.10 -3.51 -2.37
CA ARG A 81 -19.10 -2.44 -2.15
C ARG A 81 -18.50 -1.09 -1.76
N ASP A 82 -17.30 -1.10 -1.18
CA ASP A 82 -16.55 0.11 -0.82
C ASP A 82 -15.66 0.66 -1.95
N GLY A 83 -15.75 0.10 -3.16
CA GLY A 83 -14.97 0.52 -4.33
C GLY A 83 -13.51 0.06 -4.32
N LEU A 84 -13.03 -0.52 -3.22
CA LEU A 84 -11.68 -1.07 -3.13
C LEU A 84 -11.63 -2.49 -3.72
N PRO A 85 -10.50 -2.92 -4.30
CA PRO A 85 -10.31 -4.31 -4.71
C PRO A 85 -10.70 -5.27 -3.56
N ALA A 86 -11.32 -6.40 -3.89
CA ALA A 86 -11.86 -7.31 -2.88
C ALA A 86 -10.81 -7.77 -1.85
N ASP A 87 -9.54 -7.88 -2.25
CA ASP A 87 -8.41 -8.28 -1.40
C ASP A 87 -7.57 -7.11 -0.86
N ALA A 88 -8.00 -5.85 -1.08
CA ALA A 88 -7.28 -4.67 -0.62
C ALA A 88 -7.51 -4.35 0.86
N TRP A 89 -6.43 -4.06 1.56
CA TRP A 89 -6.41 -3.50 2.91
C TRP A 89 -6.66 -1.99 2.92
N THR A 90 -6.12 -1.28 1.93
CA THR A 90 -6.25 0.16 1.72
C THR A 90 -6.31 0.50 0.23
N GLY A 91 -6.80 1.68 -0.10
CA GLY A 91 -6.79 2.17 -1.49
C GLY A 91 -5.41 2.68 -1.90
N PHE A 92 -5.11 2.55 -3.20
CA PHE A 92 -3.89 3.09 -3.80
C PHE A 92 -3.91 4.63 -3.75
N LEU A 93 -2.93 5.21 -3.04
CA LEU A 93 -2.85 6.65 -2.79
C LEU A 93 -4.16 7.24 -2.24
N GLN A 94 -4.82 6.47 -1.38
CA GLN A 94 -6.05 6.87 -0.70
C GLN A 94 -5.93 6.56 0.79
N ALA A 95 -6.35 7.50 1.63
CA ALA A 95 -6.47 7.26 3.06
C ALA A 95 -7.75 6.46 3.34
N ARG A 96 -7.63 5.38 4.12
CA ARG A 96 -8.77 4.62 4.61
C ARG A 96 -9.05 4.99 6.07
N ARG A 97 -10.31 5.27 6.39
CA ARG A 97 -10.77 5.67 7.73
C ARG A 97 -11.91 4.75 8.20
N GLY A 98 -12.25 4.85 9.48
CA GLY A 98 -13.31 4.04 10.11
C GLY A 98 -12.82 2.69 10.61
N MET A 99 -13.74 1.77 10.84
CA MET A 99 -13.43 0.44 11.37
C MET A 99 -12.76 -0.42 10.30
N VAL A 100 -11.50 -0.74 10.52
CA VAL A 100 -10.65 -1.52 9.61
C VAL A 100 -10.25 -2.87 10.22
N SER A 101 -10.32 -3.01 11.54
CA SER A 101 -10.05 -4.25 12.25
C SER A 101 -10.97 -4.34 13.47
N THR A 102 -11.04 -5.54 14.08
CA THR A 102 -11.62 -5.72 15.41
C THR A 102 -10.69 -5.24 16.52
N ARG A 103 -9.42 -4.96 16.20
CA ARG A 103 -8.43 -4.33 17.07
C ARG A 103 -8.31 -2.84 16.76
N ASP A 104 -8.08 -2.04 17.78
CA ASP A 104 -7.91 -0.58 17.73
C ASP A 104 -6.43 -0.15 17.56
N ASP A 105 -5.48 -1.02 17.89
CA ASP A 105 -4.03 -0.81 17.77
C ASP A 105 -3.49 -0.94 16.33
N VAL A 106 -4.36 -1.10 15.33
CA VAL A 106 -3.96 -1.32 13.94
C VAL A 106 -4.66 -0.41 12.94
N ARG A 107 -3.90 0.05 11.94
CA ARG A 107 -4.40 0.86 10.83
C ARG A 107 -3.64 0.60 9.53
N PRO A 108 -4.24 0.92 8.38
CA PRO A 108 -3.49 1.05 7.13
C PRO A 108 -2.55 2.26 7.14
N PHE A 109 -1.66 2.31 6.14
CA PHE A 109 -0.83 3.48 5.89
C PHE A 109 -1.68 4.69 5.52
N THR A 110 -1.35 5.83 6.10
CA THR A 110 -1.84 7.14 5.68
C THR A 110 -1.37 7.47 4.27
N LEU A 111 -2.03 8.43 3.61
CA LEU A 111 -1.62 8.89 2.29
C LEU A 111 -0.15 9.36 2.25
N ASP A 112 0.31 10.02 3.31
CA ASP A 112 1.69 10.51 3.38
C ASP A 112 2.71 9.41 3.56
N GLU A 113 2.39 8.40 4.38
CA GLU A 113 3.23 7.20 4.52
C GLU A 113 3.29 6.44 3.20
N GLN A 114 2.17 6.26 2.51
CA GLN A 114 2.14 5.65 1.18
C GLN A 114 3.06 6.39 0.21
N ARG A 115 2.97 7.72 0.14
CA ARG A 115 3.84 8.55 -0.70
C ARG A 115 5.32 8.41 -0.35
N ARG A 116 5.67 8.40 0.94
CA ARG A 116 7.07 8.21 1.40
C ARG A 116 7.59 6.83 0.99
N ILE A 117 6.82 5.77 1.23
CA ILE A 117 7.20 4.40 0.90
C ILE A 117 7.40 4.25 -0.62
N LEU A 118 6.45 4.76 -1.42
CA LEU A 118 6.52 4.73 -2.89
C LEU A 118 7.63 5.63 -3.47
N THR A 119 8.06 6.66 -2.74
CA THR A 119 9.24 7.45 -3.13
C THR A 119 10.51 6.61 -3.05
N VAL A 120 10.67 5.80 -1.99
CA VAL A 120 11.76 4.81 -1.91
C VAL A 120 11.59 3.73 -3.00
N GLY A 121 10.35 3.29 -3.23
CA GLY A 121 10.02 2.34 -4.30
C GLY A 121 10.49 2.81 -5.69
N ALA A 122 10.44 4.12 -5.96
CA ALA A 122 10.89 4.70 -7.23
C ALA A 122 12.41 4.63 -7.36
N CYS A 123 13.17 4.90 -6.30
CA CYS A 123 14.62 4.71 -6.33
C CYS A 123 14.98 3.25 -6.66
N LEU A 124 14.22 2.31 -6.10
CA LEU A 124 14.42 0.88 -6.30
C LEU A 124 14.11 0.42 -7.72
N THR A 125 13.47 1.20 -8.60
CA THR A 125 13.29 0.78 -10.01
C THR A 125 14.60 0.86 -10.80
N CYS A 126 15.54 1.71 -10.38
CA CYS A 126 16.84 1.89 -11.03
C CYS A 126 18.01 1.39 -10.18
N HIS A 127 17.90 1.48 -8.84
CA HIS A 127 18.95 1.04 -7.93
C HIS A 127 18.62 -0.32 -7.32
N ASP A 128 19.64 -1.18 -7.25
CA ASP A 128 19.57 -2.39 -6.43
C ASP A 128 19.52 -2.03 -4.94
N GLY A 129 18.85 -2.87 -4.14
CA GLY A 129 18.68 -2.67 -2.71
C GLY A 129 19.99 -2.64 -1.91
N ALA A 130 21.03 -3.36 -2.38
CA ALA A 130 22.34 -3.37 -1.77
C ALA A 130 23.26 -2.24 -2.28
N SER A 131 22.83 -1.45 -3.26
CA SER A 131 23.65 -0.37 -3.84
C SER A 131 24.00 0.70 -2.82
N SER A 132 25.11 1.41 -3.03
CA SER A 132 25.57 2.46 -2.11
C SER A 132 24.55 3.59 -1.94
N VAL A 133 23.75 3.89 -2.97
CA VAL A 133 22.65 4.86 -2.90
C VAL A 133 21.59 4.39 -1.91
N MET A 134 21.17 3.13 -2.00
CA MET A 134 20.14 2.58 -1.12
C MET A 134 20.65 2.36 0.30
N GLN A 135 21.92 2.00 0.48
CA GLN A 135 22.53 1.91 1.82
C GLN A 135 22.58 3.28 2.52
N ARG A 136 22.95 4.36 1.80
CA ARG A 136 22.89 5.73 2.35
C ARG A 136 21.46 6.16 2.66
N ALA A 137 20.49 5.76 1.84
CA ALA A 137 19.08 6.07 2.06
C ALA A 137 18.52 5.50 3.37
N ILE A 138 19.10 4.40 3.89
CA ILE A 138 18.73 3.82 5.19
C ILE A 138 19.17 4.75 6.34
N THR A 139 20.37 5.32 6.25
CA THR A 139 20.93 6.20 7.27
C THR A 139 20.31 7.60 7.23
N ASP A 140 20.25 8.19 6.04
CA ASP A 140 19.66 9.52 5.83
C ASP A 140 19.02 9.61 4.45
N PHE A 141 17.71 9.37 4.43
CA PHE A 141 16.92 9.45 3.22
C PHE A 141 16.84 10.87 2.68
N ALA A 142 16.73 11.89 3.53
CA ALA A 142 16.56 13.27 3.10
C ALA A 142 17.82 13.80 2.41
N ALA A 143 19.00 13.55 2.98
CA ALA A 143 20.27 13.92 2.36
C ALA A 143 20.53 13.12 1.07
N THR A 144 20.18 11.83 1.06
CA THR A 144 20.29 11.00 -0.16
C THR A 144 19.38 11.55 -1.27
N LEU A 145 18.17 11.92 -0.91
CA LEU A 145 17.18 12.51 -1.78
C LEU A 145 17.65 13.88 -2.31
N ALA A 146 18.34 14.70 -1.51
CA ALA A 146 18.89 15.98 -1.96
C ALA A 146 20.06 15.84 -2.95
N ARG A 147 20.81 14.73 -2.91
CA ARG A 147 21.98 14.46 -3.78
C ARG A 147 21.63 13.87 -5.15
N ARG A 148 20.35 13.84 -5.52
CA ARG A 148 19.90 13.31 -6.82
C ARG A 148 20.52 14.08 -7.98
N THR A 149 20.85 13.35 -9.04
CA THR A 149 21.21 13.94 -10.34
C THR A 149 19.96 14.11 -11.21
N ARG A 150 20.09 14.77 -12.37
CA ARG A 150 18.98 14.92 -13.33
C ARG A 150 18.50 13.60 -13.92
N ALA A 151 19.30 12.54 -13.83
CA ALA A 151 18.93 11.20 -14.26
C ALA A 151 18.03 10.47 -13.25
N CYS A 152 17.98 10.92 -11.99
CA CYS A 152 17.13 10.32 -10.98
C CYS A 152 15.68 10.75 -11.17
N ALA A 153 14.77 9.78 -11.25
CA ALA A 153 13.33 10.02 -11.29
C ALA A 153 12.70 9.83 -9.91
N VAL A 154 11.94 10.83 -9.44
CA VAL A 154 11.14 10.74 -8.20
C VAL A 154 9.66 10.96 -8.49
N PRO A 155 8.75 10.37 -7.69
CA PRO A 155 7.33 10.57 -7.91
C PRO A 155 6.94 12.04 -7.77
N ARG A 156 6.14 12.53 -8.72
CA ARG A 156 5.47 13.82 -8.59
C ARG A 156 4.18 13.60 -7.81
N TRP A 157 4.11 14.17 -6.61
CA TRP A 157 2.90 14.15 -5.81
C TRP A 157 2.09 15.42 -6.07
N PRO A 158 0.74 15.33 -6.20
CA PRO A 158 -0.09 16.52 -6.23
C PRO A 158 0.06 17.30 -4.92
N ALA A 159 0.04 18.63 -5.01
CA ALA A 159 0.01 19.51 -3.85
C ALA A 159 -1.21 19.15 -2.97
N ARG A 160 -1.06 19.33 -1.65
CA ARG A 160 -2.14 19.08 -0.68
C ARG A 160 -3.27 20.06 -0.86
#